data_AF-A0A067TCK0-F1
#
_entry.id   AF-A0A067TCK0-F1
#
_cell.length_a   1.000
_cell.length_b   1.000
_cell.length_c   1.000
_cell.angle_alpha   90.00
_cell.angle_beta   90.00
_cell.angle_gamma   90.00
#
_symmetry.space_group_name_H-M   'P 1'
#
loop_
_entity.id
_entity.type
_entity.pdbx_description
1 polymer ?
#
loop_
_entity_poly.entity_id
_entity_poly.type
_entity_poly.pdbx_seq_one_letter_code
_entity_poly.pdbx_strand_id
1 'polypeptide(L)'
;MPRKGSKISRNRDTETEGQKKLRAQFASLGMDVDTILNVGLRLRPDPITGQIEMDDFGQYLNANRGDPEVQRMMHFMSQASEKHQQEKSTIFSFDFSKLPRHKSTIWFVDLEASGFTTEPGMLVPAMEAGTSRKGGIRKSFNLTCRVRVGPGTKMNGNDLRLLEEQEGSPDSKTVERFIRCGLAKPFPPLEPYIPNLLLISTKLKQHERALRPFLDSISEPFEWHMMSPTVEEAGDEDKYFGSLKKFRKYLDLAIEKKNVGNKAFVMDNQARALKAYEEAIEFVQQAVNKTDKPDDAQEREAENLLAICYANCSAARLLDGKKRDPDKALEDAKTSIEKDPYYGKAYMRLSRAYEVLGDYGQAEESLAKALRIPQLEDNTEVVDSLIELQTAGRGFPKDFTAFKEWSNKVVDDTAGSESAMRMRDVGGLWRKRYDEHKRQYGQLKLA
;
A
#
# COMPACT_ATOMS: atom_id res chain seq x y z
N MET A 1 -4.04 19.81 -31.46
CA MET A 1 -5.27 20.62 -31.31
C MET A 1 -5.98 20.20 -30.03
N PRO A 2 -6.19 21.11 -29.06
CA PRO A 2 -6.79 20.73 -27.78
C PRO A 2 -8.31 20.60 -27.95
N ARG A 3 -8.85 19.44 -27.54
CA ARG A 3 -10.30 19.22 -27.48
C ARG A 3 -10.88 20.09 -26.36
N LYS A 4 -11.72 21.05 -26.75
CA LYS A 4 -12.51 21.89 -25.85
C LYS A 4 -13.33 21.00 -24.90
N GLY A 5 -13.32 21.38 -23.61
CA GLY A 5 -14.11 20.75 -22.57
C GLY A 5 -15.60 20.76 -22.92
N SER A 6 -16.18 19.57 -23.02
CA SER A 6 -17.62 19.38 -23.01
C SER A 6 -18.13 19.73 -21.61
N LYS A 7 -18.72 20.92 -21.46
CA LYS A 7 -19.64 21.18 -20.35
C LYS A 7 -20.81 20.21 -20.51
N ILE A 8 -20.81 19.14 -19.71
CA ILE A 8 -22.00 18.30 -19.53
C ILE A 8 -23.01 19.17 -18.77
N SER A 9 -23.90 19.85 -19.48
CA SER A 9 -25.12 20.37 -18.86
C SER A 9 -26.00 19.16 -18.53
N ARG A 10 -25.95 18.70 -17.27
CA ARG A 10 -26.90 17.70 -16.78
C ARG A 10 -28.29 18.32 -16.81
N ASN A 11 -29.20 17.74 -17.60
CA ASN A 11 -30.64 17.95 -17.46
C ASN A 11 -31.01 17.68 -16.00
N ARG A 12 -31.56 18.69 -15.31
CA ARG A 12 -32.01 18.57 -13.90
C ARG A 12 -33.31 17.78 -13.74
N ASP A 13 -33.92 17.33 -14.84
CA ASP A 13 -35.29 16.80 -14.85
C ASP A 13 -35.40 15.27 -14.91
N THR A 14 -34.31 14.51 -14.78
CA THR A 14 -34.32 13.03 -14.80
C THR A 14 -33.63 12.38 -13.60
N GLU A 15 -33.70 12.99 -12.42
CA GLU A 15 -33.21 12.36 -11.19
C GLU A 15 -34.20 11.33 -10.65
N THR A 16 -33.71 10.14 -10.30
CA THR A 16 -34.53 9.10 -9.65
C THR A 16 -34.96 9.54 -8.26
N GLU A 17 -36.07 9.00 -7.74
CA GLU A 17 -36.54 9.33 -6.38
C GLU A 17 -35.48 9.06 -5.31
N GLY A 18 -34.68 8.01 -5.49
CA GLY A 18 -33.54 7.71 -4.63
C GLY A 18 -32.44 8.77 -4.67
N GLN A 19 -32.15 9.34 -5.84
CA GLN A 19 -31.17 10.44 -5.98
C GLN A 19 -31.66 11.74 -5.33
N LYS A 20 -32.96 12.04 -5.45
CA LYS A 20 -33.58 13.19 -4.77
C LYS A 20 -33.54 13.05 -3.25
N LYS A 21 -33.88 11.85 -2.74
CA LYS A 21 -33.81 11.54 -1.30
C LYS A 21 -32.37 11.65 -0.77
N LEU A 22 -31.40 11.11 -1.49
CA LEU A 22 -29.98 11.24 -1.18
C LEU A 22 -29.56 12.72 -1.10
N ARG A 23 -29.92 13.52 -2.11
CA ARG A 23 -29.60 14.94 -2.12
C ARG A 23 -30.20 15.68 -0.93
N ALA A 24 -31.45 15.41 -0.60
CA ALA A 24 -32.13 16.00 0.55
C ALA A 24 -31.43 15.63 1.88
N GLN A 25 -31.00 14.37 2.05
CA GLN A 25 -30.27 13.92 3.24
C GLN A 25 -28.93 14.65 3.41
N PHE A 26 -28.12 14.73 2.36
CA PHE A 26 -26.85 15.44 2.39
C PHE A 26 -27.02 16.95 2.59
N ALA A 27 -28.00 17.57 1.90
CA ALA A 27 -28.33 18.97 2.09
C ALA A 27 -28.78 19.28 3.52
N SER A 28 -29.49 18.36 4.18
CA SER A 28 -29.90 18.51 5.58
C SER A 28 -28.70 18.58 6.53
N LEU A 29 -27.55 18.01 6.16
CA LEU A 29 -26.29 18.13 6.90
C LEU A 29 -25.42 19.32 6.46
N GLY A 30 -25.95 20.21 5.62
CA GLY A 30 -25.19 21.34 5.08
C GLY A 30 -24.17 20.94 4.01
N MET A 31 -24.26 19.73 3.46
CA MET A 31 -23.32 19.26 2.45
C MET A 31 -23.74 19.62 1.03
N ASP A 32 -22.80 20.14 0.25
CA ASP A 32 -22.97 20.33 -1.19
C ASP A 32 -22.70 19.02 -1.95
N VAL A 33 -23.79 18.38 -2.38
CA VAL A 33 -23.76 17.11 -3.09
C VAL A 33 -23.07 17.21 -4.45
N ASP A 34 -23.19 18.35 -5.13
CA ASP A 34 -22.53 18.50 -6.44
C ASP A 34 -21.01 18.59 -6.27
N THR A 35 -20.53 19.28 -5.24
CA THR A 35 -19.10 19.27 -4.87
C THR A 35 -18.64 17.85 -4.50
N ILE A 36 -19.38 17.13 -3.66
CA ILE A 36 -19.03 15.74 -3.28
C ILE A 36 -18.97 14.82 -4.50
N LEU A 37 -19.97 14.88 -5.38
CA LEU A 37 -20.01 14.06 -6.60
C LEU A 37 -18.88 14.44 -7.56
N ASN A 38 -18.54 15.72 -7.70
CA ASN A 38 -17.46 16.17 -8.58
C ASN A 38 -16.09 15.68 -8.09
N VAL A 39 -15.83 15.75 -6.79
CA VAL A 39 -14.62 15.16 -6.20
C VAL A 39 -14.66 13.64 -6.32
N GLY A 40 -15.82 13.02 -6.05
CA GLY A 40 -16.06 11.59 -6.19
C GLY A 40 -15.72 11.04 -7.58
N LEU A 41 -16.07 11.77 -8.64
CA LEU A 41 -15.75 11.42 -10.03
C LEU A 41 -14.25 11.43 -10.36
N ARG A 42 -13.43 12.08 -9.53
CA ARG A 42 -11.96 12.14 -9.70
C ARG A 42 -11.25 11.03 -8.94
N LEU A 43 -11.93 10.38 -8.01
CA LEU A 43 -11.42 9.22 -7.30
C LEU A 43 -11.42 8.01 -8.21
N ARG A 44 -10.39 7.19 -8.07
CA ARG A 44 -10.30 5.92 -8.80
C ARG A 44 -10.81 4.82 -7.87
N PRO A 45 -11.80 4.03 -8.30
CA PRO A 45 -12.16 2.82 -7.58
C PRO A 45 -10.97 1.87 -7.56
N ASP A 46 -10.84 1.16 -6.46
CA ASP A 46 -9.91 0.08 -6.30
C ASP A 46 -10.15 -1.00 -7.38
N PRO A 47 -9.11 -1.48 -8.07
CA PRO A 47 -9.30 -2.39 -9.19
C PRO A 47 -9.72 -3.81 -8.77
N ILE A 48 -9.59 -4.18 -7.50
CA ILE A 48 -10.03 -5.48 -6.99
C ILE A 48 -11.45 -5.42 -6.46
N THR A 49 -11.77 -4.40 -5.67
CA THR A 49 -13.10 -4.28 -5.04
C THR A 49 -14.10 -3.54 -5.92
N GLY A 50 -13.63 -2.73 -6.87
CA GLY A 50 -14.46 -1.84 -7.70
C GLY A 50 -15.04 -0.67 -6.91
N GLN A 51 -14.56 -0.41 -5.69
CA GLN A 51 -15.09 0.59 -4.76
C GLN A 51 -14.03 1.64 -4.43
N ILE A 52 -14.46 2.83 -4.04
CA ILE A 52 -13.57 3.83 -3.47
C ILE A 52 -13.30 3.42 -2.02
N GLU A 53 -12.05 3.05 -1.71
CA GLU A 53 -11.66 2.72 -0.34
C GLU A 53 -11.36 4.00 0.46
N MET A 54 -11.61 3.96 1.77
CA MET A 54 -11.47 5.15 2.64
C MET A 54 -10.03 5.68 2.70
N ASP A 55 -9.03 4.79 2.65
CA ASP A 55 -7.63 5.17 2.67
C ASP A 55 -7.23 5.91 1.38
N ASP A 56 -7.67 5.40 0.22
CA ASP A 56 -7.44 6.04 -1.08
C ASP A 56 -8.12 7.42 -1.12
N PHE A 57 -9.32 7.52 -0.54
CA PHE A 57 -10.02 8.79 -0.40
C PHE A 57 -9.22 9.77 0.46
N GLY A 58 -8.77 9.36 1.65
CA GLY A 58 -7.97 10.19 2.54
C GLY A 58 -6.66 10.66 1.90
N GLN A 59 -5.94 9.76 1.23
CA GLN A 59 -4.71 10.09 0.49
C GLN A 59 -4.99 11.10 -0.64
N TYR A 60 -6.08 10.90 -1.39
CA TYR A 60 -6.50 11.82 -2.44
C TYR A 60 -6.78 13.22 -1.88
N LEU A 61 -7.53 13.34 -0.78
CA LEU A 61 -7.78 14.64 -0.15
C LEU A 61 -6.49 15.32 0.27
N ASN A 62 -5.56 14.55 0.85
CA ASN A 62 -4.29 15.07 1.31
C ASN A 62 -3.40 15.58 0.16
N ALA A 63 -3.31 14.81 -0.93
CA ALA A 63 -2.55 15.18 -2.12
C ALA A 63 -3.14 16.39 -2.87
N ASN A 64 -4.45 16.63 -2.73
CA ASN A 64 -5.18 17.67 -3.44
C ASN A 64 -5.68 18.81 -2.52
N ARG A 65 -5.03 19.06 -1.37
CA ARG A 65 -5.41 20.13 -0.43
C ARG A 65 -5.48 21.53 -1.03
N GLY A 66 -4.77 21.78 -2.14
CA GLY A 66 -4.81 23.05 -2.86
C GLY A 66 -6.01 23.22 -3.81
N ASP A 67 -6.77 22.16 -4.07
CA ASP A 67 -7.93 22.20 -4.96
C ASP A 67 -9.14 22.85 -4.25
N PRO A 68 -9.73 23.93 -4.82
CA PRO A 68 -10.88 24.61 -4.21
C PRO A 68 -12.10 23.71 -3.98
N GLU A 69 -12.34 22.70 -4.82
CA GLU A 69 -13.45 21.74 -4.62
C GLU A 69 -13.16 20.78 -3.48
N VAL A 70 -11.91 20.33 -3.35
CA VAL A 70 -11.48 19.47 -2.23
C VAL A 70 -11.58 20.24 -0.92
N GLN A 71 -11.13 21.50 -0.87
CA GLN A 71 -11.26 22.36 0.31
C GLN A 71 -12.72 22.56 0.73
N ARG A 72 -13.60 22.85 -0.24
CA ARG A 72 -15.05 22.96 0.02
C ARG A 72 -15.62 21.67 0.56
N MET A 73 -15.29 20.52 -0.05
CA MET A 73 -15.76 19.23 0.42
C MET A 73 -15.30 18.93 1.85
N MET A 74 -14.02 19.16 2.17
CA MET A 74 -13.49 18.97 3.52
C MET A 74 -14.21 19.85 4.55
N HIS A 75 -14.49 21.11 4.18
CA HIS A 75 -15.25 22.02 5.03
C HIS A 75 -16.66 21.51 5.31
N PHE A 76 -17.40 21.09 4.27
CA PHE A 76 -18.73 20.52 4.42
C PHE A 76 -18.74 19.22 5.22
N MET A 77 -17.75 18.35 5.01
CA MET A 77 -17.61 17.12 5.79
C MET A 77 -17.36 17.42 7.28
N SER A 78 -16.56 18.44 7.60
CA SER A 78 -16.34 18.88 8.99
C SER A 78 -17.64 19.36 9.64
N GLN A 79 -18.39 20.24 8.96
CA GLN A 79 -19.67 20.74 9.46
C GLN A 79 -20.71 19.62 9.62
N ALA A 80 -20.79 18.71 8.65
CA ALA A 80 -21.68 17.56 8.71
C ALA A 80 -21.31 16.63 9.88
N SER A 81 -20.02 16.42 10.12
CA SER A 81 -19.52 15.64 11.26
C SER A 81 -19.88 16.28 12.60
N GLU A 82 -19.64 17.58 12.76
CA GLU A 82 -20.02 18.34 13.96
C GLU A 82 -21.53 18.29 14.22
N LYS A 83 -22.33 18.52 13.19
CA LYS A 83 -23.80 18.44 13.29
C LYS A 83 -24.26 17.03 13.65
N HIS A 84 -23.69 16.02 13.00
CA HIS A 84 -24.00 14.63 13.30
C HIS A 84 -23.63 14.29 14.76
N GLN A 85 -22.48 14.78 15.25
CA GLN A 85 -22.06 14.59 16.63
C GLN A 85 -23.00 15.27 17.64
N GLN A 86 -23.52 16.46 17.32
CA GLN A 86 -24.54 17.12 18.13
C GLN A 86 -25.83 16.29 18.20
N GLU A 87 -26.28 15.71 17.09
CA GLU A 87 -27.47 14.86 17.08
C GLU A 87 -27.32 13.61 17.96
N LYS A 88 -26.12 13.02 18.02
CA LYS A 88 -25.82 11.88 18.91
C LYS A 88 -26.00 12.20 20.39
N SER A 89 -25.86 13.46 20.82
CA SER A 89 -26.03 13.85 22.24
C SER A 89 -27.47 13.63 22.76
N THR A 90 -28.45 13.65 21.85
CA THR A 90 -29.88 13.48 22.18
C THR A 90 -30.36 12.04 22.12
N ILE A 91 -29.48 11.08 21.83
CA ILE A 91 -29.88 9.72 21.47
C ILE A 91 -30.59 8.95 22.60
N PHE A 92 -30.29 9.27 23.86
CA PHE A 92 -30.88 8.58 25.01
C PHE A 92 -32.38 8.88 25.21
N SER A 93 -32.89 9.99 24.66
CA SER A 93 -34.32 10.33 24.68
C SER A 93 -35.05 9.94 23.41
N PHE A 94 -34.38 9.30 22.45
CA PHE A 94 -35.00 8.89 21.19
C PHE A 94 -35.99 7.75 21.40
N ASP A 95 -37.15 7.85 20.75
CA ASP A 95 -38.20 6.84 20.78
C ASP A 95 -38.02 5.81 19.66
N PHE A 96 -37.44 4.66 20.00
CA PHE A 96 -37.12 3.59 19.05
C PHE A 96 -38.36 2.86 18.51
N SER A 97 -39.53 3.01 19.14
CA SER A 97 -40.76 2.38 18.65
C SER A 97 -41.19 2.90 17.27
N LYS A 98 -40.72 4.09 16.89
CA LYS A 98 -41.00 4.76 15.62
C LYS A 98 -40.11 4.29 14.47
N LEU A 99 -39.07 3.50 14.73
CA LEU A 99 -38.14 3.06 13.69
C LEU A 99 -38.75 1.94 12.84
N PRO A 100 -38.54 1.96 11.52
CA PRO A 100 -38.90 0.84 10.67
C PRO A 100 -38.07 -0.40 11.06
N ARG A 101 -38.64 -1.58 10.85
CA ARG A 101 -37.98 -2.86 11.11
C ARG A 101 -37.63 -3.53 9.80
N HIS A 102 -36.37 -3.94 9.67
CA HIS A 102 -35.93 -4.62 8.47
C HIS A 102 -35.81 -6.12 8.73
N LYS A 103 -36.60 -6.91 8.01
CA LYS A 103 -36.49 -8.37 8.05
C LYS A 103 -35.22 -8.80 7.32
N SER A 104 -34.62 -9.91 7.74
CA SER A 104 -33.43 -10.48 7.09
C SER A 104 -32.17 -9.61 7.15
N THR A 105 -31.99 -8.82 8.22
CA THR A 105 -30.74 -8.09 8.48
C THR A 105 -30.07 -8.56 9.77
N ILE A 106 -28.77 -8.81 9.71
CA ILE A 106 -27.95 -9.15 10.87
C ILE A 106 -26.92 -8.04 11.05
N TRP A 107 -26.83 -7.47 12.24
CA TRP A 107 -25.84 -6.47 12.60
C TRP A 107 -24.79 -7.07 13.51
N PHE A 108 -23.56 -6.58 13.39
CA PHE A 108 -22.40 -7.05 14.16
C PHE A 108 -21.74 -5.84 14.80
N VAL A 109 -21.61 -5.85 16.12
CA VAL A 109 -20.91 -4.81 16.88
C VAL A 109 -19.63 -5.39 17.44
N ASP A 110 -18.49 -4.84 17.03
CA ASP A 110 -17.16 -5.31 17.44
C ASP A 110 -16.27 -4.16 17.91
N LEU A 111 -15.26 -4.50 18.70
CA LEU A 111 -14.23 -3.62 19.20
C LEU A 111 -12.86 -4.11 18.68
N GLU A 112 -12.21 -3.32 17.85
CA GLU A 112 -10.89 -3.63 17.30
C GLU A 112 -9.86 -2.64 17.85
N ALA A 113 -8.65 -3.11 18.19
CA ALA A 113 -7.59 -2.18 18.59
C ALA A 113 -7.13 -1.39 17.35
N SER A 114 -7.12 -0.06 17.43
CA SER A 114 -6.76 0.80 16.30
C SER A 114 -5.33 1.36 16.41
N GLY A 115 -4.64 1.10 17.52
CA GLY A 115 -3.23 1.45 17.73
C GLY A 115 -3.01 2.22 19.02
N PHE A 116 -2.13 3.21 18.96
CA PHE A 116 -1.77 4.06 20.08
C PHE A 116 -1.92 5.53 19.68
N THR A 117 -2.35 6.38 20.60
CA THR A 117 -2.46 7.82 20.40
C THR A 117 -1.70 8.60 21.46
N THR A 118 -1.13 9.75 21.11
CA THR A 118 -0.64 10.76 22.06
C THR A 118 -1.66 11.87 22.23
N GLU A 119 -1.74 12.54 23.38
CA GLU A 119 -2.49 13.80 23.48
C GLU A 119 -1.89 14.86 22.52
N PRO A 120 -2.68 15.46 21.59
CA PRO A 120 -4.14 15.45 21.45
C PRO A 120 -4.68 14.56 20.30
N GLY A 121 -4.62 13.23 20.44
CA GLY A 121 -5.22 12.24 19.51
C GLY A 121 -4.36 11.82 18.30
N MET A 122 -3.06 12.13 18.26
CA MET A 122 -2.21 11.76 17.12
C MET A 122 -1.83 10.28 17.18
N LEU A 123 -2.08 9.53 16.10
CA LEU A 123 -1.69 8.12 15.95
C LEU A 123 -0.16 7.97 16.04
N VAL A 124 0.27 7.02 16.87
CA VAL A 124 1.67 6.66 17.12
C VAL A 124 1.94 5.29 16.50
N PRO A 125 2.96 5.14 15.65
CA PRO A 125 3.40 3.83 15.17
C PRO A 125 3.71 2.89 16.33
N ALA A 126 3.27 1.62 16.25
CA ALA A 126 3.41 0.65 17.34
C ALA A 126 4.87 0.47 17.83
N MET A 127 5.87 0.68 16.96
CA MET A 127 7.30 0.65 17.29
C MET A 127 7.75 1.81 18.20
N GLU A 128 7.13 3.00 18.09
CA GLU A 128 7.43 4.17 18.91
C GLU A 128 6.73 4.10 20.29
N ALA A 129 5.58 3.42 20.34
CA ALA A 129 4.84 3.21 21.59
C ALA A 129 5.58 2.30 22.60
N GLY A 130 6.40 1.36 22.11
CA GLY A 130 7.19 0.45 22.96
C GLY A 130 8.47 1.06 23.57
N THR A 131 8.97 2.15 22.99
CA THR A 131 10.26 2.77 23.38
C THR A 131 10.10 4.04 24.24
N SER A 132 8.90 4.61 24.29
CA SER A 132 8.64 5.85 25.01
C SER A 132 8.23 5.60 26.47
N ARG A 133 9.14 5.89 27.41
CA ARG A 133 8.80 6.13 28.83
C ARG A 133 8.03 7.44 29.06
N LYS A 134 7.69 8.20 28.00
CA LYS A 134 6.95 9.45 28.15
C LYS A 134 5.48 9.13 28.37
N GLY A 135 4.96 9.46 29.56
CA GLY A 135 3.53 9.43 29.84
C GLY A 135 2.76 10.22 28.78
N GLY A 136 1.58 9.72 28.41
CA GLY A 136 0.70 10.35 27.41
C GLY A 136 0.31 9.45 26.24
N ILE A 137 0.87 8.24 26.11
CA ILE A 137 0.45 7.25 25.10
C ILE A 137 -0.74 6.46 25.63
N ARG A 138 -1.88 6.52 24.93
CA ARG A 138 -3.09 5.75 25.24
C ARG A 138 -3.37 4.78 24.11
N LYS A 139 -3.90 3.60 24.43
CA LYS A 139 -4.36 2.65 23.42
C LYS A 139 -5.68 3.15 22.84
N SER A 140 -5.80 3.21 21.53
CA SER A 140 -7.06 3.52 20.86
C SER A 140 -7.76 2.26 20.36
N PHE A 141 -9.08 2.34 20.28
CA PHE A 141 -9.95 1.26 19.80
C PHE A 141 -10.98 1.81 18.83
N ASN A 142 -11.33 1.03 17.81
CA ASN A 142 -12.44 1.31 16.92
C ASN A 142 -13.64 0.46 17.34
N LEU A 143 -14.73 1.14 17.73
CA LEU A 143 -16.03 0.51 17.88
C LEU A 143 -16.73 0.55 16.52
N THR A 144 -17.08 -0.62 15.98
CA THR A 144 -17.65 -0.74 14.63
C THR A 144 -19.00 -1.45 14.67
N CYS A 145 -19.91 -1.02 13.79
CA CYS A 145 -21.18 -1.68 13.52
C CYS A 145 -21.22 -2.04 12.04
N ARG A 146 -21.28 -3.33 11.71
CA ARG A 146 -21.39 -3.82 10.33
C ARG A 146 -22.75 -4.48 10.09
N VAL A 147 -23.24 -4.42 8.86
CA VAL A 147 -24.59 -4.86 8.48
C VAL A 147 -24.53 -5.88 7.37
N ARG A 148 -25.21 -7.01 7.57
CA ARG A 148 -25.46 -8.00 6.53
C ARG A 148 -26.95 -8.02 6.18
N VAL A 149 -27.26 -7.95 4.88
CA VAL A 149 -28.63 -8.06 4.36
C VAL A 149 -28.77 -9.36 3.56
N GLY A 150 -29.69 -10.23 3.99
CA GLY A 150 -30.04 -11.48 3.30
C GLY A 150 -29.06 -12.66 3.50
N PRO A 151 -29.51 -13.90 3.24
CA PRO A 151 -28.65 -15.08 3.27
C PRO A 151 -27.68 -15.12 2.08
N GLY A 152 -26.41 -15.51 2.32
CA GLY A 152 -25.41 -15.73 1.27
C GLY A 152 -24.66 -14.48 0.77
N THR A 153 -25.00 -13.28 1.24
CA THR A 153 -24.19 -12.07 0.97
C THR A 153 -22.88 -12.13 1.75
N LYS A 154 -21.74 -11.88 1.09
CA LYS A 154 -20.42 -11.77 1.74
C LYS A 154 -20.33 -10.43 2.45
N MET A 155 -19.71 -10.41 3.63
CA MET A 155 -19.36 -9.14 4.27
C MET A 155 -18.29 -8.46 3.44
N ASN A 156 -18.56 -7.23 3.00
CA ASN A 156 -17.59 -6.38 2.33
C ASN A 156 -17.22 -5.20 3.25
N GLY A 157 -16.09 -4.54 3.00
CA GLY A 157 -15.66 -3.36 3.77
C GLY A 157 -16.70 -2.22 3.80
N ASN A 158 -17.62 -2.19 2.84
CA ASN A 158 -18.70 -1.21 2.73
C ASN A 158 -19.97 -1.52 3.54
N ASP A 159 -20.00 -2.61 4.29
CA ASP A 159 -21.12 -2.95 5.19
C ASP A 159 -21.08 -2.17 6.50
N LEU A 160 -20.18 -1.19 6.60
CA LEU A 160 -20.01 -0.36 7.79
C LEU A 160 -21.17 0.61 7.95
N ARG A 161 -21.90 0.46 9.06
CA ARG A 161 -23.00 1.33 9.45
C ARG A 161 -22.58 2.45 10.39
N LEU A 162 -21.65 2.17 11.29
CA LEU A 162 -21.11 3.16 12.21
C LEU A 162 -19.69 2.77 12.60
N LEU A 163 -18.81 3.76 12.70
CA LEU A 163 -17.46 3.63 13.24
C LEU A 163 -17.22 4.80 14.18
N GLU A 164 -16.73 4.52 15.38
CA GLU A 164 -16.29 5.53 16.34
C GLU A 164 -14.97 5.09 16.96
N GLU A 165 -13.96 5.93 16.83
CA GLU A 165 -12.69 5.77 17.54
C GLU A 165 -12.88 6.14 19.02
N GLN A 166 -12.26 5.38 19.91
CA GLN A 166 -12.32 5.51 21.35
C GLN A 166 -10.89 5.55 21.91
N GLU A 167 -10.62 6.53 22.76
CA GLU A 167 -9.40 6.55 23.57
C GLU A 167 -9.60 5.69 24.81
N GLY A 168 -8.81 4.61 24.91
CA GLY A 168 -8.99 3.61 25.95
C GLY A 168 -10.23 2.72 25.73
N SER A 169 -10.43 1.78 26.66
CA SER A 169 -11.57 0.88 26.60
C SER A 169 -12.87 1.66 26.81
N PRO A 170 -13.91 1.48 25.97
CA PRO A 170 -15.17 2.19 26.13
C PRO A 170 -15.89 1.76 27.42
N ASP A 171 -16.60 2.70 28.04
CA ASP A 171 -17.52 2.38 29.13
C ASP A 171 -18.88 1.88 28.61
N SER A 172 -19.69 1.30 29.51
CA SER A 172 -20.99 0.72 29.10
C SER A 172 -21.95 1.75 28.51
N LYS A 173 -21.90 3.01 28.97
CA LYS A 173 -22.75 4.09 28.46
C LYS A 173 -22.36 4.46 27.02
N THR A 174 -21.07 4.42 26.73
CA THR A 174 -20.51 4.68 25.40
C THR A 174 -20.91 3.59 24.41
N VAL A 175 -20.81 2.31 24.80
CA VAL A 175 -21.26 1.18 23.96
C VAL A 175 -22.76 1.24 23.71
N GLU A 176 -23.57 1.54 24.73
CA GLU A 176 -25.01 1.70 24.57
C GLU A 176 -25.34 2.87 23.63
N ARG A 177 -24.70 4.04 23.83
CA ARG A 177 -24.84 5.21 22.95
C ARG A 177 -24.52 4.85 21.51
N PHE A 178 -23.43 4.13 21.28
CA PHE A 178 -23.01 3.71 19.94
C PHE A 178 -24.07 2.86 19.24
N ILE A 179 -24.60 1.84 19.93
CA ILE A 179 -25.65 0.96 19.37
C ILE A 179 -26.91 1.78 19.06
N ARG A 180 -27.34 2.63 20.00
CA ARG A 180 -28.49 3.53 19.81
C ARG A 180 -28.30 4.46 18.61
N CYS A 181 -27.12 5.04 18.45
CA CYS A 181 -26.77 5.88 17.30
C CYS A 181 -26.82 5.08 16.00
N GLY A 182 -26.29 3.85 15.98
CA GLY A 182 -26.41 2.96 14.83
C GLY A 182 -27.87 2.77 14.42
N LEU A 183 -28.77 2.53 15.38
CA LEU A 183 -30.20 2.33 15.10
C LEU A 183 -30.89 3.60 14.57
N ALA A 184 -30.77 4.72 15.27
CA ALA A 184 -31.61 5.90 15.05
C ALA A 184 -30.94 7.06 14.29
N LYS A 185 -29.61 7.12 14.31
CA LYS A 185 -28.80 8.24 13.81
C LYS A 185 -27.55 7.75 13.07
N PRO A 186 -27.66 6.91 12.02
CA PRO A 186 -26.51 6.57 11.20
C PRO A 186 -26.11 7.77 10.32
N PHE A 187 -24.85 7.80 9.86
CA PHE A 187 -24.40 8.84 8.93
C PHE A 187 -25.00 8.59 7.53
N PRO A 188 -25.50 9.61 6.81
CA PRO A 188 -26.04 9.44 5.46
C PRO A 188 -25.03 8.77 4.51
N PRO A 189 -25.50 7.93 3.56
CA PRO A 189 -26.89 7.76 3.10
C PRO A 189 -27.71 6.74 3.89
N LEU A 190 -27.18 6.20 4.99
CA LEU A 190 -27.82 5.11 5.71
C LEU A 190 -29.10 5.58 6.40
N GLU A 191 -30.13 4.74 6.38
CA GLU A 191 -31.42 5.05 6.99
C GLU A 191 -31.52 4.50 8.42
N PRO A 192 -32.22 5.21 9.34
CA PRO A 192 -32.56 4.68 10.66
C PRO A 192 -33.49 3.47 10.57
N TYR A 193 -33.14 2.35 11.21
CA TYR A 193 -34.00 1.17 11.31
C TYR A 193 -33.52 0.20 12.40
N ILE A 194 -34.40 -0.71 12.82
CA ILE A 194 -34.11 -1.81 13.75
C ILE A 194 -33.82 -3.09 12.95
N PRO A 195 -32.69 -3.78 13.19
CA PRO A 195 -32.39 -5.04 12.51
C PRO A 195 -33.23 -6.21 13.03
N ASN A 196 -33.20 -7.34 12.33
CA ASN A 196 -33.76 -8.58 12.84
C ASN A 196 -32.89 -9.19 13.95
N LEU A 197 -31.56 -9.17 13.77
CA LEU A 197 -30.63 -9.77 14.72
C LEU A 197 -29.44 -8.83 14.96
N LEU A 198 -29.07 -8.61 16.22
CA LEU A 198 -27.87 -7.89 16.64
C LEU A 198 -26.91 -8.85 17.36
N LEU A 199 -25.73 -9.04 16.80
CA LEU A 199 -24.65 -9.82 17.40
C LEU A 199 -23.59 -8.88 17.97
N ILE A 200 -23.21 -9.11 19.23
CA ILE A 200 -22.22 -8.30 19.95
C ILE A 200 -21.01 -9.17 20.27
N SER A 201 -19.83 -8.68 19.89
CA SER A 201 -18.53 -9.32 20.15
C SER A 201 -18.32 -9.64 21.63
N THR A 202 -17.68 -10.77 21.91
CA THR A 202 -17.28 -11.20 23.25
C THR A 202 -16.28 -10.24 23.89
N LYS A 203 -15.56 -9.45 23.08
CA LYS A 203 -14.69 -8.35 23.55
C LYS A 203 -15.47 -7.29 24.32
N LEU A 204 -16.79 -7.19 24.10
CA LEU A 204 -17.69 -6.27 24.79
C LEU A 204 -18.54 -6.95 25.89
N LYS A 205 -18.24 -8.21 26.23
CA LYS A 205 -19.04 -9.01 27.19
C LYS A 205 -19.21 -8.34 28.56
N GLN A 206 -18.23 -7.58 29.01
CA GLN A 206 -18.32 -6.83 30.27
C GLN A 206 -19.48 -5.82 30.32
N HIS A 207 -19.99 -5.40 29.16
CA HIS A 207 -21.08 -4.44 29.04
C HIS A 207 -22.47 -5.09 28.99
N GLU A 208 -22.57 -6.42 28.89
CA GLU A 208 -23.83 -7.15 28.67
C GLU A 208 -24.94 -6.73 29.65
N ARG A 209 -24.61 -6.71 30.95
CA ARG A 209 -25.57 -6.39 32.01
C ARG A 209 -26.13 -4.97 31.89
N ALA A 210 -25.32 -4.03 31.42
CA ALA A 210 -25.71 -2.63 31.25
C ALA A 210 -26.52 -2.41 29.96
N LEU A 211 -26.25 -3.19 28.90
CA LEU A 211 -26.96 -3.11 27.63
C LEU A 211 -28.36 -3.74 27.69
N ARG A 212 -28.52 -4.81 28.48
CA ARG A 212 -29.75 -5.61 28.56
C ARG A 212 -31.03 -4.79 28.77
N PRO A 213 -31.13 -3.82 29.71
CA PRO A 213 -32.36 -3.04 29.91
C PRO A 213 -32.83 -2.28 28.66
N PHE A 214 -31.88 -1.80 27.85
CA PHE A 214 -32.22 -1.14 26.59
C PHE A 214 -32.57 -2.15 25.50
N LEU A 215 -31.73 -3.16 25.29
CA LEU A 215 -31.91 -4.09 24.17
C LEU A 215 -33.18 -4.95 24.33
N ASP A 216 -33.49 -5.38 25.56
CA ASP A 216 -34.71 -6.16 25.86
C ASP A 216 -35.99 -5.30 25.77
N SER A 217 -35.86 -3.96 25.81
CA SER A 217 -37.01 -3.05 25.63
C SER A 217 -37.49 -2.94 24.18
N ILE A 218 -36.68 -3.41 23.21
CA ILE A 218 -37.04 -3.40 21.79
C ILE A 218 -37.87 -4.64 21.48
N SER A 219 -39.13 -4.45 21.08
CA SER A 219 -40.06 -5.55 20.81
C SER A 219 -39.69 -6.39 19.56
N GLU A 220 -40.11 -7.65 19.55
CA GLU A 220 -39.99 -8.61 18.42
C GLU A 220 -40.37 -8.02 17.04
N PRO A 221 -39.73 -8.45 15.93
CA PRO A 221 -38.83 -9.61 15.78
C PRO A 221 -37.33 -9.26 15.98
N PHE A 222 -37.01 -8.24 16.76
CA PHE A 222 -35.62 -7.93 17.12
C PHE A 222 -35.08 -8.93 18.14
N GLU A 223 -33.93 -9.52 17.83
CA GLU A 223 -33.18 -10.38 18.73
C GLU A 223 -31.75 -9.86 18.89
N TRP A 224 -31.14 -10.10 20.05
CA TRP A 224 -29.73 -9.78 20.28
C TRP A 224 -29.01 -10.86 21.07
N HIS A 225 -27.75 -11.13 20.72
CA HIS A 225 -26.92 -12.11 21.39
C HIS A 225 -25.46 -11.68 21.47
N MET A 226 -24.78 -12.12 22.53
CA MET A 226 -23.32 -12.17 22.52
C MET A 226 -22.86 -13.26 21.55
N MET A 227 -21.85 -12.97 20.73
CA MET A 227 -21.26 -13.93 19.82
C MET A 227 -20.67 -15.11 20.59
N SER A 228 -20.72 -16.30 20.00
CA SER A 228 -19.95 -17.43 20.53
C SER A 228 -18.50 -17.35 20.02
N PRO A 229 -17.53 -17.88 20.78
CA PRO A 229 -16.14 -17.95 20.32
C PRO A 229 -15.99 -18.58 18.94
N THR A 230 -16.76 -19.65 18.65
CA THR A 230 -16.75 -20.32 17.33
C THR A 230 -17.17 -19.41 16.18
N VAL A 231 -18.14 -18.50 16.40
CA VAL A 231 -18.57 -17.56 15.35
C VAL A 231 -17.53 -16.45 15.15
N GLU A 232 -16.84 -16.03 16.21
CA GLU A 232 -15.74 -15.07 16.12
C GLU A 232 -14.54 -15.67 15.39
N GLU A 233 -14.14 -16.90 15.76
CA GLU A 233 -13.07 -17.65 15.11
C GLU A 233 -13.34 -17.82 13.61
N ALA A 234 -14.57 -18.23 13.23
CA ALA A 234 -14.95 -18.33 11.82
C ALA A 234 -14.92 -16.98 11.09
N GLY A 235 -15.25 -15.89 11.78
CA GLY A 235 -15.16 -14.53 11.23
C GLY A 235 -13.72 -14.08 11.01
N ASP A 236 -12.82 -14.37 11.95
CA ASP A 236 -11.40 -14.07 11.85
C ASP A 236 -10.72 -14.91 10.75
N GLU A 237 -11.09 -16.19 10.60
CA GLU A 237 -10.64 -17.02 9.48
C GLU A 237 -11.09 -16.45 8.12
N ASP A 238 -12.36 -16.06 7.97
CA ASP A 238 -12.85 -15.45 6.71
C ASP A 238 -12.14 -14.14 6.39
N LYS A 239 -11.86 -13.30 7.40
CA LYS A 239 -11.04 -12.08 7.26
C LYS A 239 -9.64 -12.43 6.76
N TYR A 240 -8.97 -13.39 7.40
CA TYR A 240 -7.62 -13.84 7.03
C TYR A 240 -7.56 -14.37 5.59
N PHE A 241 -8.44 -15.31 5.21
CA PHE A 241 -8.46 -15.85 3.85
C PHE A 241 -8.89 -14.80 2.81
N GLY A 242 -9.78 -13.88 3.18
CA GLY A 242 -10.15 -12.73 2.36
C GLY A 242 -8.96 -11.82 2.08
N SER A 243 -8.20 -11.50 3.13
CA SER A 243 -6.95 -10.73 3.09
C SER A 243 -5.91 -11.41 2.19
N LEU A 244 -5.66 -12.70 2.38
CA LEU A 244 -4.72 -13.48 1.55
C LEU A 244 -5.13 -13.48 0.06
N LYS A 245 -6.42 -13.63 -0.22
CA LYS A 245 -6.95 -13.58 -1.59
C LYS A 245 -6.79 -12.19 -2.20
N LYS A 246 -6.97 -11.13 -1.43
CA LYS A 246 -6.80 -9.74 -1.87
C LYS A 246 -5.32 -9.47 -2.17
N PHE A 247 -4.41 -9.89 -1.29
CA PHE A 247 -2.96 -9.81 -1.50
C PHE A 247 -2.55 -10.43 -2.84
N ARG A 248 -2.95 -11.69 -3.07
CA ARG A 248 -2.61 -12.41 -4.30
C ARG A 248 -3.09 -11.70 -5.56
N LYS A 249 -4.33 -11.19 -5.55
CA LYS A 249 -4.89 -10.44 -6.68
C LYS A 249 -4.09 -9.16 -7.00
N TYR A 250 -3.60 -8.44 -5.99
CA TYR A 250 -2.75 -7.27 -6.24
C TYR A 250 -1.40 -7.67 -6.84
N LEU A 251 -0.78 -8.74 -6.34
CA LEU A 251 0.45 -9.26 -6.92
C LEU A 251 0.26 -9.70 -8.38
N ASP A 252 -0.85 -10.36 -8.69
CA ASP A 252 -1.16 -10.76 -10.06
C ASP A 252 -1.27 -9.54 -10.99
N LEU A 253 -1.94 -8.46 -10.54
CA LEU A 253 -2.00 -7.18 -11.27
C LEU A 253 -0.61 -6.54 -11.42
N ALA A 254 0.20 -6.55 -10.37
CA ALA A 254 1.57 -6.04 -10.42
C ALA A 254 2.42 -6.80 -11.45
N ILE A 255 2.33 -8.14 -11.46
CA ILE A 255 3.03 -9.00 -12.41
C ILE A 255 2.57 -8.72 -13.85
N GLU A 256 1.26 -8.56 -14.07
CA GLU A 256 0.70 -8.18 -15.37
C GLU A 256 1.31 -6.87 -15.85
N LYS A 257 1.30 -5.83 -15.00
CA LYS A 257 1.85 -4.51 -15.32
C LYS A 257 3.35 -4.53 -15.56
N LYS A 258 4.12 -5.24 -14.74
CA LYS A 258 5.54 -5.49 -14.99
C LYS A 258 5.76 -6.15 -16.36
N ASN A 259 4.93 -7.13 -16.73
CA ASN A 259 5.05 -7.79 -18.04
C ASN A 259 4.67 -6.86 -19.21
N VAL A 260 3.68 -5.98 -19.03
CA VAL A 260 3.37 -4.91 -20.00
C VAL A 260 4.56 -3.95 -20.15
N GLY A 261 5.19 -3.58 -19.04
CA GLY A 261 6.40 -2.77 -19.02
C GLY A 261 7.56 -3.44 -19.77
N ASN A 262 7.81 -4.73 -19.51
CA ASN A 262 8.84 -5.51 -20.21
C ASN A 262 8.62 -5.52 -21.73
N LYS A 263 7.38 -5.74 -22.18
CA LYS A 263 7.04 -5.70 -23.61
C LYS A 263 7.30 -4.32 -24.21
N ALA A 264 6.94 -3.25 -23.50
CA ALA A 264 7.19 -1.89 -23.96
C ALA A 264 8.69 -1.53 -23.96
N PHE A 265 9.46 -2.05 -23.00
CA PHE A 265 10.91 -1.85 -22.90
C PHE A 265 11.64 -2.47 -24.08
N VAL A 266 11.29 -3.70 -24.49
CA VAL A 266 11.85 -4.35 -25.69
C VAL A 266 11.53 -3.58 -26.98
N MET A 267 10.45 -2.80 -26.98
CA MET A 267 10.06 -1.94 -28.11
C MET A 267 10.65 -0.52 -28.03
N ASP A 268 11.61 -0.28 -27.12
CA ASP A 268 12.19 1.04 -26.81
C ASP A 268 11.14 2.13 -26.50
N ASN A 269 9.95 1.72 -26.06
CA ASN A 269 8.89 2.65 -25.71
C ASN A 269 9.02 3.06 -24.24
N GLN A 270 9.98 3.95 -23.96
CA GLN A 270 10.30 4.44 -22.62
C GLN A 270 9.06 4.86 -21.83
N ALA A 271 8.22 5.71 -22.41
CA ALA A 271 7.09 6.30 -21.68
C ALA A 271 6.08 5.24 -21.23
N ARG A 272 5.82 4.23 -22.08
CA ARG A 272 4.91 3.13 -21.75
C ARG A 272 5.55 2.14 -20.79
N ALA A 273 6.84 1.86 -20.92
CA ALA A 273 7.59 0.99 -20.01
C ALA A 273 7.57 1.55 -18.59
N LEU A 274 8.00 2.81 -18.41
CA LEU A 274 8.03 3.48 -17.11
C LEU A 274 6.66 3.52 -16.47
N LYS A 275 5.62 3.94 -17.20
CA LYS A 275 4.26 3.98 -16.67
C LYS A 275 3.79 2.61 -16.16
N ALA A 276 4.09 1.55 -16.91
CA ALA A 276 3.66 0.21 -16.52
C ALA A 276 4.44 -0.34 -15.31
N TYR A 277 5.74 -0.03 -15.18
CA TYR A 277 6.50 -0.41 -13.99
C TYR A 277 6.09 0.39 -12.75
N GLU A 278 5.80 1.69 -12.90
CA GLU A 278 5.26 2.53 -11.82
C GLU A 278 3.88 2.02 -11.34
N GLU A 279 2.99 1.65 -12.27
CA GLU A 279 1.72 0.99 -11.95
C GLU A 279 1.92 -0.37 -11.26
N ALA A 280 2.96 -1.13 -11.63
CA ALA A 280 3.28 -2.39 -10.95
C ALA A 280 3.71 -2.16 -9.49
N ILE A 281 4.57 -1.17 -9.24
CA ILE A 281 5.01 -0.78 -7.89
C ILE A 281 3.80 -0.37 -7.03
N GLU A 282 2.90 0.44 -7.59
CA GLU A 282 1.67 0.85 -6.91
C GLU A 282 0.84 -0.37 -6.46
N PHE A 283 0.69 -1.38 -7.33
CA PHE A 283 -0.03 -2.61 -6.96
C PHE A 283 0.67 -3.43 -5.89
N VAL A 284 2.00 -3.53 -5.90
CA VAL A 284 2.70 -4.22 -4.81
C VAL A 284 2.52 -3.48 -3.49
N GLN A 285 2.58 -2.14 -3.51
CA GLN A 285 2.35 -1.35 -2.30
C GLN A 285 0.91 -1.46 -1.80
N GLN A 286 -0.07 -1.53 -2.70
CA GLN A 286 -1.47 -1.82 -2.35
C GLN A 286 -1.63 -3.21 -1.75
N ALA A 287 -0.88 -4.21 -2.24
CA ALA A 287 -0.88 -5.55 -1.65
C ALA A 287 -0.46 -5.52 -0.19
N VAL A 288 0.59 -4.76 0.15
CA VAL A 288 1.10 -4.67 1.53
C VAL A 288 0.20 -3.79 2.42
N ASN A 289 -0.29 -2.67 1.89
CA ASN A 289 -1.00 -1.67 2.70
C ASN A 289 -2.47 -2.01 2.94
N LYS A 290 -3.11 -2.73 2.00
CA LYS A 290 -4.57 -2.95 2.01
C LYS A 290 -4.98 -4.35 2.45
N THR A 291 -4.05 -5.10 3.02
CA THR A 291 -4.27 -6.43 3.57
C THR A 291 -3.79 -6.47 5.00
N ASP A 292 -4.27 -7.45 5.76
CA ASP A 292 -3.70 -7.74 7.08
C ASP A 292 -2.20 -7.99 6.96
N LYS A 293 -1.49 -7.84 8.10
CA LYS A 293 -0.04 -7.97 8.16
C LYS A 293 0.41 -9.23 7.40
N PRO A 294 1.16 -9.08 6.30
CA PRO A 294 1.64 -10.23 5.55
C PRO A 294 2.52 -11.10 6.45
N ASP A 295 2.50 -12.41 6.21
CA ASP A 295 3.53 -13.27 6.78
C ASP A 295 4.90 -12.97 6.13
N ASP A 296 5.98 -13.47 6.74
CA ASP A 296 7.33 -13.21 6.26
C ASP A 296 7.56 -13.69 4.82
N ALA A 297 6.80 -14.70 4.34
CA ALA A 297 6.93 -15.19 2.98
C ALA A 297 6.27 -14.24 1.97
N GLN A 298 5.09 -13.71 2.32
CA GLN A 298 4.39 -12.70 1.54
C GLN A 298 5.18 -11.39 1.48
N GLU A 299 5.77 -10.96 2.62
CA GLU A 299 6.61 -9.76 2.67
C GLU A 299 7.81 -9.91 1.74
N ARG A 300 8.55 -11.02 1.83
CA ARG A 300 9.66 -11.33 0.91
C ARG A 300 9.21 -11.38 -0.55
N GLU A 301 8.04 -11.98 -0.84
CA GLU A 301 7.50 -12.03 -2.20
C GLU A 301 7.25 -10.62 -2.77
N ALA A 302 6.64 -9.75 -1.96
CA ALA A 302 6.39 -8.36 -2.32
C ALA A 302 7.70 -7.55 -2.50
N GLU A 303 8.64 -7.69 -1.57
CA GLU A 303 9.95 -7.01 -1.63
C GLU A 303 10.76 -7.43 -2.86
N ASN A 304 10.81 -8.72 -3.17
CA ASN A 304 11.47 -9.22 -4.38
C ASN A 304 10.83 -8.63 -5.65
N LEU A 305 9.50 -8.55 -5.70
CA LEU A 305 8.80 -7.97 -6.85
C LEU A 305 9.03 -6.45 -6.96
N LEU A 306 9.11 -5.73 -5.83
CA LEU A 306 9.50 -4.32 -5.80
C LEU A 306 10.92 -4.13 -6.34
N ALA A 307 11.88 -4.94 -5.91
CA ALA A 307 13.25 -4.88 -6.41
C ALA A 307 13.28 -5.04 -7.95
N ILE A 308 12.57 -6.04 -8.48
CA ILE A 308 12.45 -6.24 -9.93
C ILE A 308 11.87 -5.00 -10.62
N CYS A 309 10.78 -4.42 -10.10
CA CYS A 309 10.13 -3.28 -10.71
C CYS A 309 11.00 -2.01 -10.67
N TYR A 310 11.68 -1.75 -9.55
CA TYR A 310 12.61 -0.62 -9.45
C TYR A 310 13.82 -0.78 -10.38
N ALA A 311 14.44 -1.95 -10.48
CA ALA A 311 15.50 -2.19 -11.46
C ALA A 311 15.02 -1.99 -12.90
N ASN A 312 13.77 -2.35 -13.19
CA ASN A 312 13.16 -2.14 -14.49
C ASN A 312 12.87 -0.65 -14.77
N CYS A 313 12.42 0.12 -13.77
CA CYS A 313 12.28 1.57 -13.85
C CYS A 313 13.64 2.22 -14.13
N SER A 314 14.69 1.84 -13.39
CA SER A 314 16.05 2.32 -13.60
C SER A 314 16.49 2.12 -15.05
N ALA A 315 16.34 0.90 -15.58
CA ALA A 315 16.66 0.61 -16.97
C ALA A 315 15.87 1.48 -17.96
N ALA A 316 14.55 1.62 -17.75
CA ALA A 316 13.69 2.39 -18.64
C ALA A 316 13.97 3.90 -18.60
N ARG A 317 14.41 4.44 -17.45
CA ARG A 317 14.85 5.85 -17.31
C ARG A 317 16.15 6.14 -18.06
N LEU A 318 16.89 5.12 -18.49
CA LEU A 318 18.10 5.27 -19.30
C LEU A 318 17.86 5.12 -20.81
N LEU A 319 16.69 4.65 -21.24
CA LEU A 319 16.29 4.63 -22.64
C LEU A 319 16.22 6.06 -23.22
N ASP A 320 16.34 6.17 -24.54
CA ASP A 320 16.14 7.45 -25.22
C ASP A 320 14.68 7.88 -25.16
N GLY A 321 14.46 9.13 -24.77
CA GLY A 321 13.13 9.72 -24.71
C GLY A 321 13.00 10.88 -23.75
N LYS A 322 11.80 11.48 -23.71
CA LYS A 322 11.52 12.68 -22.90
C LYS A 322 11.60 12.46 -21.39
N LYS A 323 11.55 11.21 -20.94
CA LYS A 323 11.62 10.83 -19.52
C LYS A 323 12.98 10.24 -19.16
N ARG A 324 13.99 10.40 -20.03
CA ARG A 324 15.35 9.96 -19.72
C ARG A 324 15.90 10.78 -18.57
N ASP A 325 16.27 10.11 -17.48
CA ASP A 325 16.66 10.73 -16.22
C ASP A 325 17.66 9.81 -15.48
N PRO A 326 18.98 9.99 -15.72
CA PRO A 326 20.01 9.14 -15.13
C PRO A 326 20.11 9.24 -13.60
N ASP A 327 19.85 10.42 -13.02
CA ASP A 327 19.86 10.60 -11.57
C ASP A 327 18.73 9.80 -10.91
N LYS A 328 17.54 9.86 -11.48
CA LYS A 328 16.43 9.01 -11.04
C LYS A 328 16.63 7.53 -11.34
N ALA A 329 17.37 7.17 -12.39
CA ALA A 329 17.74 5.79 -12.64
C ALA A 329 18.68 5.25 -11.55
N LEU A 330 19.57 6.10 -11.05
CA LEU A 330 20.45 5.80 -9.92
C LEU A 330 19.66 5.56 -8.63
N GLU A 331 18.69 6.43 -8.33
CA GLU A 331 17.80 6.29 -7.17
C GLU A 331 17.02 4.96 -7.23
N ASP A 332 16.36 4.67 -8.35
CA ASP A 332 15.63 3.42 -8.54
C ASP A 332 16.54 2.18 -8.36
N ALA A 333 17.77 2.22 -8.88
CA ALA A 333 18.69 1.10 -8.73
C ALA A 333 19.11 0.89 -7.27
N LYS A 334 19.31 1.97 -6.50
CA LYS A 334 19.58 1.88 -5.06
C LYS A 334 18.38 1.33 -4.30
N THR A 335 17.19 1.85 -4.55
CA THR A 335 15.95 1.32 -3.95
C THR A 335 15.74 -0.14 -4.30
N SER A 336 16.09 -0.57 -5.52
CA SER A 336 16.04 -1.99 -5.88
C SER A 336 16.95 -2.87 -5.00
N ILE A 337 18.16 -2.40 -4.67
CA ILE A 337 19.10 -3.13 -3.79
C ILE A 337 18.59 -3.12 -2.34
N GLU A 338 18.00 -2.02 -1.90
CA GLU A 338 17.37 -1.93 -0.57
C GLU A 338 16.22 -2.94 -0.41
N LYS A 339 15.47 -3.21 -1.49
CA LYS A 339 14.36 -4.17 -1.49
C LYS A 339 14.81 -5.62 -1.62
N ASP A 340 15.82 -5.90 -2.43
CA ASP A 340 16.44 -7.23 -2.49
C ASP A 340 17.96 -7.08 -2.69
N PRO A 341 18.76 -7.20 -1.62
CA PRO A 341 20.22 -7.13 -1.67
C PRO A 341 20.86 -8.27 -2.48
N TYR A 342 20.11 -9.33 -2.79
CA TYR A 342 20.59 -10.48 -3.54
C TYR A 342 20.17 -10.42 -5.02
N TYR A 343 19.53 -9.34 -5.46
CA TYR A 343 19.12 -9.18 -6.85
C TYR A 343 20.26 -8.60 -7.71
N GLY A 344 21.09 -9.47 -8.29
CA GLY A 344 22.28 -9.09 -9.07
C GLY A 344 22.02 -8.05 -10.19
N LYS A 345 20.85 -8.10 -10.84
CA LYS A 345 20.47 -7.11 -11.86
C LYS A 345 20.37 -5.70 -11.31
N ALA A 346 20.01 -5.51 -10.04
CA ALA A 346 19.95 -4.20 -9.41
C ALA A 346 21.33 -3.50 -9.41
N TYR A 347 22.38 -4.25 -9.09
CA TYR A 347 23.76 -3.76 -9.13
C TYR A 347 24.23 -3.46 -10.56
N MET A 348 23.81 -4.25 -11.55
CA MET A 348 24.06 -3.95 -12.96
C MET A 348 23.36 -2.66 -13.39
N ARG A 349 22.13 -2.40 -12.92
CA ARG A 349 21.42 -1.13 -13.18
C ARG A 349 22.11 0.04 -12.51
N LEU A 350 22.56 -0.12 -11.26
CA LEU A 350 23.29 0.88 -10.53
C LEU A 350 24.59 1.26 -11.25
N SER A 351 25.36 0.24 -11.67
CA SER A 351 26.58 0.41 -12.44
C SER A 351 26.34 1.16 -13.73
N ARG A 352 25.31 0.76 -14.48
CA ARG A 352 24.94 1.40 -15.75
C ARG A 352 24.50 2.86 -15.58
N ALA A 353 23.78 3.19 -14.50
CA ALA A 353 23.40 4.56 -14.20
C ALA A 353 24.64 5.43 -13.91
N TYR A 354 25.60 4.90 -13.13
CA TYR A 354 26.88 5.58 -12.89
C TYR A 354 27.70 5.76 -14.17
N GLU A 355 27.79 4.76 -15.05
CA GLU A 355 28.46 4.90 -16.36
C GLU A 355 27.85 6.04 -17.19
N VAL A 356 26.52 6.12 -17.24
CA VAL A 356 25.81 7.18 -17.99
C VAL A 356 26.08 8.57 -17.40
N LEU A 357 26.28 8.65 -16.08
CA LEU A 357 26.68 9.87 -15.38
C LEU A 357 28.19 10.16 -15.48
N GLY A 358 28.98 9.26 -16.07
CA GLY A 358 30.43 9.40 -16.23
C GLY A 358 31.25 8.97 -15.01
N ASP A 359 30.63 8.39 -13.98
CA ASP A 359 31.33 7.91 -12.78
C ASP A 359 31.68 6.42 -12.90
N TYR A 360 32.69 6.13 -13.71
CA TYR A 360 33.15 4.76 -13.95
C TYR A 360 33.69 4.08 -12.68
N GLY A 361 34.17 4.84 -11.69
CA GLY A 361 34.66 4.31 -10.43
C GLY A 361 33.53 3.74 -9.58
N GLN A 362 32.44 4.48 -9.43
CA GLN A 362 31.25 3.97 -8.73
C GLN A 362 30.55 2.87 -9.53
N ALA A 363 30.62 2.90 -10.87
CA ALA A 363 30.12 1.83 -11.70
C ALA A 363 30.83 0.49 -11.40
N GLU A 364 32.17 0.52 -11.31
CA GLU A 364 32.99 -0.66 -10.98
C GLU A 364 32.73 -1.12 -9.54
N GLU A 365 32.73 -0.20 -8.58
CA GLU A 365 32.49 -0.55 -7.16
C GLU A 365 31.12 -1.18 -6.95
N SER A 366 30.10 -0.76 -7.70
CA SER A 366 28.74 -1.34 -7.60
C SER A 366 28.72 -2.83 -7.96
N LEU A 367 29.39 -3.21 -9.04
CA LEU A 367 29.49 -4.60 -9.49
C LEU A 367 30.44 -5.41 -8.59
N ALA A 368 31.57 -4.82 -8.19
CA ALA A 368 32.49 -5.46 -7.26
C ALA A 368 31.82 -5.76 -5.91
N LYS A 369 31.05 -4.81 -5.36
CA LYS A 369 30.24 -5.01 -4.14
C LYS A 369 29.29 -6.19 -4.28
N ALA A 370 28.60 -6.32 -5.41
CA ALA A 370 27.71 -7.45 -5.66
C ALA A 370 28.47 -8.78 -5.60
N LEU A 371 29.64 -8.87 -6.23
CA LEU A 371 30.44 -10.11 -6.27
C LEU A 371 31.13 -10.44 -4.94
N ARG A 372 31.18 -9.52 -3.97
CA ARG A 372 31.59 -9.82 -2.59
C ARG A 372 30.46 -10.45 -1.77
N ILE A 373 29.22 -10.43 -2.26
CA ILE A 373 28.09 -11.07 -1.60
C ILE A 373 28.12 -12.56 -1.96
N PRO A 374 28.16 -13.49 -0.98
CA PRO A 374 28.30 -14.93 -1.26
C PRO A 374 27.24 -15.50 -2.21
N GLN A 375 26.01 -14.98 -2.16
CA GLN A 375 24.91 -15.41 -3.04
C GLN A 375 25.10 -14.95 -4.51
N LEU A 376 25.99 -13.99 -4.75
CA LEU A 376 26.22 -13.35 -6.05
C LEU A 376 27.65 -13.53 -6.58
N GLU A 377 28.57 -14.11 -5.81
CA GLU A 377 29.99 -14.25 -6.17
C GLU A 377 30.23 -15.02 -7.48
N ASP A 378 29.33 -15.96 -7.81
CA ASP A 378 29.35 -16.75 -9.04
C ASP A 378 28.24 -16.32 -10.05
N ASN A 379 27.59 -15.16 -9.84
CA ASN A 379 26.55 -14.66 -10.75
C ASN A 379 27.15 -14.24 -12.10
N THR A 380 26.86 -15.01 -13.15
CA THR A 380 27.44 -14.81 -14.49
C THR A 380 27.12 -13.45 -15.09
N GLU A 381 25.89 -12.95 -14.98
CA GLU A 381 25.51 -11.65 -15.58
C GLU A 381 26.26 -10.47 -14.93
N VAL A 382 26.47 -10.53 -13.61
CA VAL A 382 27.23 -9.50 -12.88
C VAL A 382 28.71 -9.57 -13.22
N VAL A 383 29.28 -10.78 -13.32
CA VAL A 383 30.68 -10.98 -13.74
C VAL A 383 30.90 -10.50 -15.17
N ASP A 384 30.00 -10.82 -16.09
CA ASP A 384 30.06 -10.36 -17.48
C ASP A 384 30.04 -8.83 -17.55
N SER A 385 29.11 -8.20 -16.83
CA SER A 385 29.01 -6.73 -16.75
C SER A 385 30.29 -6.09 -16.21
N LEU A 386 30.92 -6.69 -15.21
CA LEU A 386 32.15 -6.16 -14.62
C LEU A 386 33.33 -6.26 -15.60
N ILE A 387 33.47 -7.40 -16.28
CA ILE A 387 34.49 -7.59 -17.30
C ILE A 387 34.27 -6.62 -18.46
N GLU A 388 33.04 -6.46 -18.93
CA GLU A 388 32.70 -5.50 -19.98
C GLU A 388 33.10 -4.07 -19.58
N LEU A 389 32.75 -3.63 -18.37
CA LEU A 389 33.12 -2.31 -17.85
C LEU A 389 34.64 -2.13 -17.80
N GLN A 390 35.37 -3.11 -17.26
CA GLN A 390 36.83 -3.05 -17.08
C GLN A 390 37.62 -3.11 -18.38
N THR A 391 37.02 -3.62 -19.45
CA THR A 391 37.69 -3.87 -20.74
C THR A 391 37.15 -3.00 -21.88
N ALA A 392 36.18 -2.12 -21.57
CA ALA A 392 35.40 -1.37 -22.55
C ALA A 392 34.74 -2.30 -23.60
N GLY A 393 34.18 -3.42 -23.13
CA GLY A 393 33.46 -4.41 -23.94
C GLY A 393 34.34 -5.31 -24.81
N ARG A 394 35.67 -5.22 -24.71
CA ARG A 394 36.61 -6.01 -25.55
C ARG A 394 36.93 -7.39 -24.97
N GLY A 395 36.51 -7.66 -23.74
CA GLY A 395 36.94 -8.83 -22.98
C GLY A 395 38.41 -8.72 -22.56
N PHE A 396 38.90 -9.74 -21.86
CA PHE A 396 40.28 -9.73 -21.38
C PHE A 396 41.29 -9.64 -22.53
N PRO A 397 42.32 -8.77 -22.43
CA PRO A 397 43.33 -8.65 -23.48
C PRO A 397 44.04 -9.98 -23.74
N LYS A 398 44.17 -10.38 -25.01
CA LYS A 398 44.88 -11.61 -25.41
C LYS A 398 46.38 -11.43 -25.61
N ASP A 399 46.82 -10.18 -25.79
CA ASP A 399 48.25 -9.85 -25.83
C ASP A 399 48.82 -9.78 -24.41
N PHE A 400 50.01 -10.35 -24.21
CA PHE A 400 50.65 -10.40 -22.89
C PHE A 400 50.91 -9.02 -22.30
N THR A 401 51.43 -8.09 -23.09
CA THR A 401 51.78 -6.74 -22.62
C THR A 401 50.52 -6.00 -22.22
N ALA A 402 49.50 -6.02 -23.09
CA ALA A 402 48.20 -5.41 -22.81
C ALA A 402 47.50 -6.05 -21.59
N PHE A 403 47.57 -7.38 -21.44
CA PHE A 403 47.00 -8.09 -20.29
C PHE A 403 47.72 -7.73 -18.99
N LYS A 404 49.06 -7.66 -19.02
CA LYS A 404 49.87 -7.28 -17.86
C LYS A 404 49.56 -5.85 -17.43
N GLU A 405 49.51 -4.90 -18.36
CA GLU A 405 49.16 -3.50 -18.06
C GLU A 405 47.75 -3.38 -17.47
N TRP A 406 46.77 -4.07 -18.06
CA TRP A 406 45.40 -4.11 -17.55
C TRP A 406 45.33 -4.75 -16.16
N SER A 407 45.98 -5.91 -15.97
CA SER A 407 46.02 -6.63 -14.70
C SER A 407 46.67 -5.80 -13.59
N ASN A 408 47.74 -5.06 -13.91
CA ASN A 408 48.38 -4.19 -12.93
C ASN A 408 47.45 -3.07 -12.47
N LYS A 409 46.57 -2.58 -13.34
CA LYS A 409 45.59 -1.55 -13.00
C LYS A 409 44.42 -2.10 -12.18
N VAL A 410 43.92 -3.28 -12.53
CA VAL A 410 42.67 -3.83 -11.98
C VAL A 410 42.90 -4.73 -10.76
N VAL A 411 44.06 -5.38 -10.65
CA VAL A 411 44.30 -6.43 -9.63
C VAL A 411 45.47 -6.10 -8.72
N ASP A 412 46.58 -5.57 -9.25
CA ASP A 412 47.78 -5.39 -8.44
C ASP A 412 47.77 -4.05 -7.68
N ASP A 413 47.87 -4.11 -6.35
CA ASP A 413 47.91 -2.94 -5.45
C ASP A 413 49.27 -2.20 -5.49
N THR A 414 50.15 -2.56 -6.44
CA THR A 414 51.54 -2.05 -6.49
C THR A 414 51.63 -0.57 -6.88
N ALA A 415 50.53 0.03 -7.35
CA ALA A 415 50.48 1.41 -7.84
C ALA A 415 49.46 2.31 -7.12
N GLY A 416 48.82 1.86 -6.04
CA GLY A 416 47.73 2.62 -5.40
C GLY A 416 46.53 2.84 -6.34
N SER A 417 46.31 1.90 -7.27
CA SER A 417 45.20 1.97 -8.22
C SER A 417 43.86 1.87 -7.48
N GLU A 418 43.00 2.87 -7.65
CA GLU A 418 41.66 2.83 -7.07
C GLU A 418 40.86 1.61 -7.55
N SER A 419 41.07 1.16 -8.79
CA SER A 419 40.40 -0.04 -9.34
C SER A 419 40.88 -1.31 -8.62
N ALA A 420 42.17 -1.45 -8.33
CA ALA A 420 42.69 -2.56 -7.53
C ALA A 420 42.11 -2.58 -6.11
N MET A 421 41.87 -1.41 -5.51
CA MET A 421 41.18 -1.32 -4.21
C MET A 421 39.72 -1.79 -4.30
N ARG A 422 38.99 -1.41 -5.36
CA ARG A 422 37.61 -1.87 -5.61
C ARG A 422 37.53 -3.37 -5.91
N MET A 423 38.59 -3.95 -6.46
CA MET A 423 38.64 -5.39 -6.74
C MET A 423 39.18 -6.23 -5.58
N ARG A 424 39.58 -5.59 -4.49
CA ARG A 424 39.97 -6.29 -3.27
C ARG A 424 38.80 -7.15 -2.77
N ASP A 425 39.13 -8.39 -2.44
CA ASP A 425 38.21 -9.43 -1.94
C ASP A 425 37.13 -9.87 -2.94
N VAL A 426 37.21 -9.46 -4.21
CA VAL A 426 36.35 -10.01 -5.27
C VAL A 426 36.87 -11.38 -5.69
N GLY A 427 36.16 -12.42 -5.25
CA GLY A 427 36.48 -13.83 -5.50
C GLY A 427 35.64 -14.46 -6.62
N GLY A 428 35.15 -15.66 -6.33
CA GLY A 428 34.15 -16.36 -7.15
C GLY A 428 34.51 -16.52 -8.63
N LEU A 429 33.50 -16.42 -9.47
CA LEU A 429 33.59 -16.70 -10.90
C LEU A 429 34.45 -15.67 -11.64
N TRP A 430 34.42 -14.40 -11.22
CA TRP A 430 35.30 -13.38 -11.79
C TRP A 430 36.77 -13.76 -11.62
N ARG A 431 37.17 -14.16 -10.40
CA ARG A 431 38.56 -14.54 -10.11
C ARG A 431 38.97 -15.82 -10.85
N LYS A 432 38.09 -16.82 -10.91
CA LYS A 432 38.32 -18.07 -11.69
C LYS A 432 38.62 -17.75 -13.16
N ARG A 433 37.82 -16.88 -13.80
CA ARG A 433 38.01 -16.47 -15.20
C ARG A 433 39.29 -15.67 -15.40
N TYR A 434 39.62 -14.77 -14.48
CA TYR A 434 40.88 -14.03 -14.49
C TYR A 434 42.10 -14.97 -14.42
N ASP A 435 42.11 -15.92 -13.48
CA ASP A 435 43.24 -16.84 -13.28
C ASP A 435 43.38 -17.85 -14.44
N GLU A 436 42.28 -18.27 -15.06
CA GLU A 436 42.30 -19.05 -16.31
C GLU A 436 42.91 -18.26 -17.47
N HIS A 437 42.45 -17.02 -17.69
CA HIS A 437 42.98 -16.16 -18.74
C HIS A 437 44.46 -15.82 -18.52
N LYS A 438 44.86 -15.59 -17.25
CA LYS A 438 46.26 -15.39 -16.85
C LYS A 438 47.12 -16.60 -17.16
N ARG A 439 46.64 -17.84 -16.95
CA ARG A 439 47.38 -19.05 -17.32
C ARG A 439 47.59 -19.16 -18.83
N GLN A 440 46.59 -18.74 -19.61
CA GLN A 440 46.64 -18.83 -21.07
C GLN A 440 47.49 -17.74 -21.73
N TYR A 441 47.42 -16.50 -21.25
CA TYR A 441 48.03 -15.32 -21.91
C TYR A 441 49.05 -14.56 -21.04
N GLY A 442 49.13 -14.84 -19.74
CA GLY A 442 50.00 -14.17 -18.76
C GLY A 442 51.45 -14.66 -18.70
N GLN A 443 51.92 -15.39 -19.71
CA GLN A 443 53.22 -16.10 -19.77
C GLN A 443 53.43 -17.14 -18.65
N LEU A 444 53.15 -18.41 -18.96
CA LEU A 444 53.93 -19.51 -18.40
C LEU A 444 55.19 -19.67 -19.26
N LYS A 445 56.28 -18.98 -18.89
CA LYS A 445 57.61 -19.58 -19.03
C LYS A 445 58.08 -19.97 -17.63
N LEU A 446 57.60 -21.12 -17.17
CA LEU A 446 58.39 -21.91 -16.23
C LEU A 446 59.63 -22.37 -17.01
N ALA A 447 60.78 -21.82 -16.66
CA ALA A 447 62.04 -22.54 -16.80
C ALA A 447 62.17 -23.49 -15.61
#